data_AF-A0A355C4H2-F1
#
_entry.id   AF-A0A355C4H2-F1
#
_cell.length_a   1.000
_cell.length_b   1.000
_cell.length_c   1.000
_cell.angle_alpha   90.00
_cell.angle_beta   90.00
_cell.angle_gamma   90.00
#
_symmetry.space_group_name_H-M   'P 1'
#
loop_
_entity.id
_entity.type
_entity.pdbx_description
1 polymer ?
#
loop_
_entity_poly.entity_id
_entity_poly.type
_entity_poly.pdbx_seq_one_letter_code
_entity_poly.pdbx_strand_id
1 'polypeptide(L)'
;YYRWMFFAPSCIEPMMLDKLGKVTRENAAAAGHGDYERVTASIAQALSNGPYILGEKFSAADVVMGSTLNFATMFGAIPLEGAIKAYVERIKARPAFASMMAKNAEIAKAMGL
;
A
#
# COMPACT_ATOMS: atom_id res chain seq x y z
N TYR A 1 -8.90 9.90 -8.29
CA TYR A 1 -8.40 8.67 -8.96
C TYR A 1 -6.90 8.75 -9.25
N TYR A 2 -6.44 9.53 -10.24
CA TYR A 2 -5.02 9.53 -10.66
C TYR A 2 -4.02 9.88 -9.56
N ARG A 3 -4.37 10.84 -8.67
CA ARG A 3 -3.56 11.15 -7.47
C ARG A 3 -3.10 9.87 -6.76
N TRP A 4 -4.03 8.94 -6.50
CA TRP A 4 -3.75 7.72 -5.74
C TRP A 4 -3.02 6.65 -6.55
N MET A 5 -3.24 6.60 -7.86
CA MET A 5 -2.47 5.73 -8.76
C MET A 5 -0.98 6.07 -8.78
N PHE A 6 -0.62 7.35 -8.66
CA PHE A 6 0.77 7.80 -8.64
C PHE A 6 1.34 7.93 -7.22
N PHE A 7 0.49 8.23 -6.23
CA PHE A 7 0.91 8.38 -4.83
C PHE A 7 1.49 7.08 -4.25
N ALA A 8 0.88 5.92 -4.51
CA ALA A 8 1.39 4.66 -3.95
C ALA A 8 2.85 4.37 -4.37
N PRO A 9 3.19 4.32 -5.68
CA PRO A 9 4.57 4.04 -6.11
C PRO A 9 5.53 5.21 -5.86
N SER A 10 5.06 6.46 -5.92
CA SER A 10 5.95 7.63 -5.82
C SER A 10 6.15 8.12 -4.39
N CYS A 11 5.28 7.74 -3.45
CA CYS A 11 5.33 8.21 -2.08
C CYS A 11 5.48 7.07 -1.07
N ILE A 12 4.60 6.05 -1.12
CA ILE A 12 4.59 4.99 -0.12
C ILE A 12 5.81 4.09 -0.26
N GLU A 13 6.12 3.65 -1.48
CA GLU A 13 7.26 2.76 -1.73
C GLU A 13 8.62 3.37 -1.34
N PRO A 14 9.01 4.58 -1.78
CA PRO A 14 10.30 5.16 -1.38
C PRO A 14 10.35 5.47 0.12
N MET A 15 9.25 5.92 0.73
CA MET A 15 9.17 6.09 2.19
C MET A 15 9.39 4.75 2.92
N MET A 16 8.77 3.67 2.44
CA MET A 16 8.96 2.32 2.99
C MET A 16 10.42 1.89 2.87
N LEU A 17 11.06 2.10 1.71
CA LEU A 17 12.47 1.78 1.51
C LEU A 17 13.37 2.56 2.46
N ASP A 18 13.13 3.86 2.64
CA ASP A 18 13.89 4.67 3.59
C ASP A 18 13.73 4.14 5.03
N LYS A 19 12.50 3.81 5.44
CA LYS A 19 12.22 3.30 6.79
C LYS A 19 12.88 1.93 7.04
N LEU A 20 12.74 0.99 6.11
CA LEU A 20 13.32 -0.35 6.23
C LEU A 20 14.85 -0.30 6.13
N GLY A 21 15.40 0.58 5.29
CA GLY A 21 16.82 0.82 5.14
C GLY A 21 17.43 1.72 6.22
N LYS A 22 16.61 2.25 7.15
CA LYS A 22 17.03 3.23 8.18
C LYS A 22 17.74 4.46 7.59
N VAL A 23 17.28 4.90 6.41
CA VAL A 23 17.80 6.07 5.72
C VAL A 23 17.13 7.32 6.28
N THR A 24 17.92 8.21 6.87
CA THR A 24 17.46 9.52 7.30
C THR A 24 17.76 10.54 6.20
N ARG A 25 16.74 11.26 5.73
CA ARG A 25 16.91 12.35 4.77
C ARG A 25 16.94 13.68 5.49
N GLU A 26 18.02 14.45 5.34
CA GLU A 26 18.16 15.78 5.96
C GLU A 26 17.13 16.78 5.43
N ASN A 27 16.74 16.64 4.16
CA ASN A 27 15.73 17.47 3.52
C ASN A 27 14.63 16.60 2.88
N ALA A 28 13.64 16.21 3.69
CA ALA A 28 12.48 15.44 3.23
C ALA A 28 11.66 16.16 2.15
N ALA A 29 11.69 17.51 2.09
CA ALA A 29 11.01 18.25 1.04
C ALA A 29 11.69 18.08 -0.32
N ALA A 30 13.03 17.98 -0.35
CA ALA A 30 13.79 17.73 -1.58
C ALA A 30 13.65 16.27 -2.08
N ALA A 31 13.23 15.35 -1.22
CA ALA A 31 13.04 13.93 -1.56
C ALA A 31 11.88 13.65 -2.52
N GLY A 32 10.93 14.60 -2.67
CA GLY A 32 9.74 14.47 -3.51
C GLY A 32 8.63 13.57 -2.95
N HIS A 33 8.98 12.53 -2.19
CA HIS A 33 8.03 11.61 -1.56
C HIS A 33 7.56 12.07 -0.16
N GLY A 34 8.32 12.95 0.48
CA GLY A 34 8.04 13.48 1.81
C GLY A 34 8.73 12.70 2.93
N ASP A 35 8.06 12.61 4.07
CA ASP A 35 8.49 11.88 5.27
C ASP A 35 7.40 10.87 5.69
N TYR A 36 7.71 10.04 6.68
CA TYR A 36 6.81 9.00 7.17
C TYR A 36 5.47 9.57 7.62
N GLU A 37 5.51 10.68 8.37
CA GLU A 37 4.36 11.34 8.97
C GLU A 37 3.40 11.87 7.90
N ARG A 38 3.91 12.56 6.87
CA ARG A 38 3.09 13.11 5.78
C ARG A 38 2.49 12.03 4.89
N VAL A 39 3.27 10.98 4.60
CA VAL A 39 2.78 9.86 3.79
C VAL A 39 1.67 9.11 4.53
N THR A 40 1.86 8.80 5.81
CA THR A 40 0.83 8.13 6.63
C THR A 40 -0.40 9.00 6.88
N ALA A 41 -0.25 10.31 7.07
CA ALA A 41 -1.38 11.23 7.14
C ALA A 41 -2.18 11.26 5.82
N SER A 42 -1.49 11.23 4.67
CA SER A 42 -2.15 11.16 3.36
C SER A 42 -2.89 9.83 3.16
N ILE A 43 -2.33 8.71 3.63
CA ILE A 43 -3.01 7.41 3.63
C ILE A 43 -4.27 7.47 4.50
N ALA A 44 -4.17 8.00 5.72
CA ALA A 44 -5.33 8.13 6.62
C ALA A 44 -6.44 8.98 5.98
N GLN A 45 -6.09 10.08 5.31
CA GLN A 45 -7.03 10.89 4.55
C GLN A 45 -7.65 10.12 3.36
N ALA A 46 -6.87 9.30 2.65
CA ALA A 46 -7.38 8.49 1.55
C ALA A 46 -8.47 7.52 2.01
N LEU A 47 -8.31 6.98 3.22
CA LEU A 47 -9.18 5.96 3.80
C LEU A 47 -10.35 6.54 4.61
N SER A 48 -10.42 7.86 4.80
CA SER A 48 -11.49 8.49 5.60
C SER A 48 -12.83 8.60 4.88
N ASN A 49 -12.83 8.52 3.54
CA ASN A 49 -13.99 8.88 2.72
C ASN A 49 -14.91 7.69 2.36
N GLY A 50 -14.61 6.49 2.85
CA GLY A 50 -15.42 5.30 2.60
C GLY A 50 -14.62 4.01 2.55
N PRO A 51 -15.24 2.89 2.13
CA PRO A 51 -14.59 1.59 2.11
C PRO A 51 -13.49 1.46 1.03
N TYR A 52 -13.48 2.34 0.03
CA TYR A 52 -12.48 2.34 -1.04
C TYR A 52 -11.92 3.75 -1.23
N ILE A 53 -10.82 3.86 -1.97
CA ILE A 53 -10.08 5.09 -2.21
C ILE A 53 -10.95 6.19 -2.87
N LEU A 54 -12.01 5.79 -3.57
CA LEU A 54 -13.00 6.69 -4.18
C LEU A 54 -14.38 6.60 -3.51
N GLY A 55 -14.44 6.27 -2.22
CA GLY A 55 -15.68 6.09 -1.47
C GLY A 55 -16.25 4.69 -1.63
N GLU A 56 -17.47 4.56 -2.14
CA GLU A 56 -18.18 3.27 -2.24
C GLU A 56 -17.72 2.39 -3.41
N LYS A 57 -17.03 2.96 -4.41
CA LYS A 57 -16.69 2.26 -5.64
C LYS A 57 -15.24 1.76 -5.63
N PHE A 58 -15.09 0.44 -5.68
CA PHE A 58 -13.79 -0.20 -5.95
C PHE A 58 -13.29 0.16 -7.35
N SER A 59 -12.00 0.48 -7.45
CA SER A 59 -11.36 0.90 -8.71
C SER A 59 -9.92 0.39 -8.81
N ALA A 60 -9.24 0.66 -9.93
CA ALA A 60 -7.81 0.32 -10.05
C ALA A 60 -6.93 1.06 -9.02
N ALA A 61 -7.38 2.22 -8.51
CA ALA A 61 -6.69 2.90 -7.42
C ALA A 61 -6.62 2.03 -6.17
N ASP A 62 -7.63 1.19 -5.93
CA ASP A 62 -7.65 0.25 -4.81
C ASP A 62 -6.78 -0.99 -5.05
N VAL A 63 -6.63 -1.40 -6.31
CA VAL A 63 -5.67 -2.46 -6.66
C VAL A 63 -4.25 -1.99 -6.35
N VAL A 64 -3.90 -0.76 -6.77
CA VAL A 64 -2.57 -0.19 -6.54
C VAL A 64 -2.35 0.11 -5.06
N MET A 65 -3.18 0.94 -4.44
CA MET A 65 -3.05 1.30 -3.03
C MET A 65 -3.16 0.09 -2.09
N GLY A 66 -4.11 -0.81 -2.35
CA GLY A 66 -4.31 -2.02 -1.54
C GLY A 66 -3.12 -2.97 -1.61
N SER A 67 -2.54 -3.16 -2.80
CA SER A 67 -1.33 -3.99 -2.96
C SER A 67 -0.13 -3.37 -2.26
N THR A 68 0.10 -2.06 -2.45
CA THR A 68 1.22 -1.35 -1.83
C THR A 68 1.11 -1.34 -0.30
N LEU A 69 -0.09 -1.10 0.26
CA LEU A 69 -0.30 -1.14 1.72
C LEU A 69 -0.20 -2.55 2.29
N ASN A 70 -0.73 -3.56 1.59
CA ASN A 70 -0.56 -4.96 2.00
C ASN A 70 0.93 -5.34 2.05
N PHE A 71 1.73 -4.90 1.07
CA PHE A 71 3.17 -5.11 1.06
C PHE A 71 3.86 -4.33 2.19
N ALA A 72 3.62 -3.02 2.31
CA ALA A 72 4.24 -2.18 3.35
C ALA A 72 3.96 -2.68 4.78
N THR A 73 2.76 -3.21 5.03
CA THR A 73 2.40 -3.81 6.32
C THR A 73 3.05 -5.17 6.55
N MET A 74 3.18 -6.00 5.50
CA MET A 74 3.86 -7.30 5.57
C MET A 74 5.34 -7.16 5.94
N PHE A 75 6.02 -6.12 5.43
CA PHE A 75 7.42 -5.84 5.76
C PHE A 75 7.59 -5.00 7.05
N GLY A 76 6.51 -4.66 7.75
CA GLY A 76 6.56 -3.90 8.99
C GLY A 76 6.92 -2.42 8.83
N ALA A 77 6.86 -1.87 7.61
CA ALA A 77 7.10 -0.46 7.39
C ALA A 77 5.93 0.41 7.85
N ILE A 78 4.70 -0.10 7.76
CA ILE A 78 3.49 0.55 8.29
C ILE A 78 2.78 -0.45 9.23
N PRO A 79 2.33 -0.04 10.42
CA PRO A 79 1.55 -0.92 11.29
C PRO A 79 0.24 -1.40 10.64
N LEU A 80 -0.08 -2.68 10.78
CA LEU A 80 -1.35 -3.26 10.32
C LEU A 80 -2.45 -3.06 11.37
N GLU A 81 -2.96 -1.84 11.48
CA GLU A 81 -3.99 -1.48 12.48
C GLU A 81 -5.04 -0.50 11.94
N GLY A 82 -6.11 -0.32 12.71
CA GLY A 82 -7.18 0.65 12.44
C GLY A 82 -7.74 0.58 11.02
N ALA A 83 -7.85 1.75 10.38
CA ALA A 83 -8.38 1.89 9.02
C ALA A 83 -7.54 1.16 7.97
N ILE A 84 -6.22 1.08 8.15
CA ILE A 84 -5.31 0.38 7.23
C ILE A 84 -5.59 -1.12 7.26
N LYS A 85 -5.70 -1.71 8.45
CA LYS A 85 -6.06 -3.12 8.61
C LYS A 85 -7.40 -3.43 7.94
N ALA A 86 -8.43 -2.67 8.29
CA ALA A 86 -9.77 -2.88 7.74
C ALA A 86 -9.80 -2.75 6.21
N TYR A 87 -9.04 -1.80 5.66
CA TYR A 87 -8.90 -1.63 4.21
C TYR A 87 -8.16 -2.81 3.55
N VAL A 88 -6.98 -3.18 4.05
CA VAL A 88 -6.19 -4.30 3.50
C VAL A 88 -6.96 -5.62 3.56
N GLU A 89 -7.64 -5.92 4.67
CA GLU A 89 -8.47 -7.12 4.81
C GLU A 89 -9.60 -7.14 3.77
N ARG A 90 -10.28 -5.99 3.56
CA ARG A 90 -11.31 -5.85 2.52
C ARG A 90 -10.77 -6.13 1.12
N ILE A 91 -9.58 -5.64 0.80
CA ILE A 91 -8.94 -5.90 -0.50
C ILE A 91 -8.60 -7.38 -0.66
N LYS A 92 -8.01 -8.01 0.37
CA LYS A 92 -7.63 -9.43 0.37
C LYS A 92 -8.82 -10.39 0.30
N ALA A 93 -9.97 -9.99 0.84
CA ALA A 93 -11.20 -10.78 0.80
C ALA A 93 -11.81 -10.92 -0.61
N ARG A 94 -11.33 -10.16 -1.59
CA ARG A 94 -11.84 -10.22 -2.97
C ARG A 94 -11.45 -11.55 -3.64
N PRO A 95 -12.37 -12.23 -4.37
CA PRO A 95 -12.07 -13.48 -5.07
C PRO A 95 -10.86 -13.41 -6.02
N ALA A 96 -10.64 -12.25 -6.65
CA ALA A 96 -9.50 -12.02 -7.53
C ALA A 96 -8.15 -12.12 -6.81
N PHE A 97 -8.08 -11.66 -5.55
CA PHE A 97 -6.86 -11.78 -4.74
C PHE A 97 -6.53 -13.25 -4.46
N ALA A 98 -7.53 -14.03 -4.01
CA ALA A 98 -7.38 -15.45 -3.76
C ALA A 98 -6.96 -16.22 -5.02
N SER A 99 -7.60 -15.92 -6.16
CA SER A 99 -7.25 -16.52 -7.46
C SER A 99 -5.79 -16.24 -7.85
N MET A 100 -5.33 -15.00 -7.66
CA MET A 100 -3.95 -14.65 -7.98
C MET A 100 -2.95 -15.29 -7.01
N MET A 101 -3.25 -15.37 -5.72
CA MET A 101 -2.39 -16.04 -4.74
C MET A 101 -2.25 -17.55 -5.04
N ALA A 102 -3.32 -18.22 -5.46
CA ALA A 102 -3.26 -19.61 -5.90
C ALA A 102 -2.31 -19.77 -7.10
N LYS A 103 -2.43 -18.90 -8.11
CA LYS A 103 -1.52 -18.90 -9.28
C LYS A 103 -0.07 -18.63 -8.87
N ASN A 104 0.16 -17.67 -7.98
CA ASN A 104 1.51 -17.38 -7.47
C ASN A 104 2.12 -18.59 -6.77
N ALA A 105 1.33 -19.32 -5.98
CA ALA A 105 1.78 -20.55 -5.32
C ALA A 105 2.13 -21.66 -6.32
N GLU A 106 1.34 -21.82 -7.39
CA GLU A 106 1.67 -22.78 -8.47
C GLU A 106 2.97 -22.43 -9.18
N ILE A 107 3.17 -21.14 -9.51
CA ILE A 107 4.39 -20.65 -10.16
C ILE A 107 5.60 -20.83 -9.22
N ALA A 108 5.47 -20.46 -7.95
CA ALA A 108 6.55 -20.64 -6.96
C ALA A 108 6.99 -22.11 -6.87
N LYS A 109 6.02 -23.03 -6.77
CA LYS A 109 6.28 -24.47 -6.77
C LYS A 109 6.98 -24.93 -8.05
N ALA A 110 6.56 -24.42 -9.22
CA ALA A 110 7.20 -24.74 -10.50
C ALA A 110 8.64 -24.20 -10.60
N MET A 111 8.94 -23.10 -9.90
CA MET A 111 10.27 -22.48 -9.80
C MET A 111 11.15 -23.07 -8.67
N GLY A 112 10.61 -23.97 -7.84
CA GLY A 112 11.33 -24.55 -6.70
C GLY A 112 11.52 -23.61 -5.50
N LEU A 113 10.66 -22.58 -5.39
CA LEU A 113 10.58 -21.65 -4.26
C LEU A 113 9.57 -22.12 -3.20
#